data_AF-A0A6G0WR85-F1
#
_entry.id   AF-A0A6G0WR85-F1
#
_cell.length_a   1.000
_cell.length_b   1.000
_cell.length_c   1.000
_cell.angle_alpha   90.00
_cell.angle_beta   90.00
_cell.angle_gamma   90.00
#
_symmetry.space_group_name_H-M   'P 1'
#
loop_
_entity.id
_entity.type
_entity.pdbx_description
1 polymer ?
#
loop_
_entity_poly.entity_id
_entity_poly.type
_entity_poly.pdbx_seq_one_letter_code
_entity_poly.pdbx_strand_id
1 'polypeptide(L)' 'MILSPIETVADLLERTMKGWGTDEYGLSAALVRYQPFLKDVAVVYQAKYGRSLRDRVYGETSGDYRNLLITLIETALA' A
#
# COMPACT_ATOMS: atom_id res chain seq x y z
N MET A 1 23.14 -5.60 -4.16
CA MET A 1 21.69 -5.31 -4.21
C MET A 1 21.53 -3.96 -4.89
N ILE A 2 20.96 -3.92 -6.08
CA ILE A 2 20.42 -2.67 -6.63
C ILE A 2 18.96 -2.69 -6.19
N LEU A 3 18.65 -1.99 -5.09
CA LEU A 3 17.28 -1.87 -4.60
C LEU A 3 16.60 -0.75 -5.38
N SER A 4 15.56 -1.07 -6.15
CA SER A 4 14.65 -0.04 -6.64
C SER A 4 13.87 0.51 -5.44
N PRO A 5 13.92 1.83 -5.17
CA PRO A 5 13.19 2.42 -4.05
C PRO A 5 11.68 2.12 -4.13
N ILE A 6 11.10 2.16 -5.33
CA ILE A 6 9.68 1.91 -5.56
C ILE A 6 9.31 0.45 -5.27
N GLU A 7 10.12 -0.51 -5.73
CA GLU A 7 9.90 -1.93 -5.42
C GLU A 7 10.02 -2.20 -3.91
N THR A 8 10.96 -1.52 -3.24
CA THR A 8 11.16 -1.66 -1.79
C THR A 8 9.94 -1.17 -1.01
N VAL A 9 9.32 -0.06 -1.45
CA VAL A 9 8.08 0.44 -0.83
C VAL A 9 6.90 -0.50 -1.11
N ALA A 10 6.79 -1.05 -2.32
CA ALA A 10 5.77 -2.05 -2.62
C ALA A 10 5.89 -3.29 -1.71
N ASP A 11 7.12 -3.78 -1.49
CA ASP A 11 7.40 -4.90 -0.59
C ASP A 11 7.11 -4.58 0.88
N LEU A 12 7.40 -3.33 1.30
CA LEU A 12 7.07 -2.84 2.63
C LEU A 12 5.55 -2.87 2.86
N LEU A 13 4.78 -2.32 1.91
CA LEU A 13 3.31 -2.32 1.98
C LEU A 13 2.78 -3.76 2.05
N GLU A 14 3.24 -4.67 1.18
CA GLU A 14 2.78 -6.06 1.25
C GLU A 14 3.11 -6.72 2.59
N ARG A 15 4.28 -6.44 3.17
CA ARG A 15 4.65 -6.96 4.49
C ARG A 15 3.68 -6.55 5.59
N THR A 16 3.16 -5.31 5.55
CA THR A 16 2.20 -4.84 6.56
C THR A 16 0.84 -5.56 6.49
N MET A 17 0.55 -6.17 5.34
CA MET A 17 -0.74 -6.80 5.03
C MET A 17 -0.64 -8.33 4.88
N LYS A 18 0.55 -8.90 5.01
CA LYS A 18 0.80 -10.33 4.83
C LYS A 18 0.89 -11.01 6.19
N GLY A 19 0.00 -11.97 6.43
CA GLY A 19 0.05 -12.83 7.61
C GLY A 19 -1.29 -12.83 8.34
N TRP A 20 -1.23 -13.03 9.65
CA TRP A 20 -2.41 -12.99 10.50
C TRP A 20 -2.63 -11.56 10.99
N GLY A 21 -3.75 -10.97 10.56
CA GLY A 21 -4.05 -9.56 10.81
C GLY A 21 -3.23 -8.62 9.93
N THR A 22 -3.33 -7.33 10.24
CA THR A 22 -2.65 -6.25 9.53
C THR A 22 -1.81 -5.47 10.53
N ASP A 23 -0.57 -5.16 10.19
CA ASP A 23 0.23 -4.15 10.90
C ASP A 23 -0.31 -2.76 10.53
N GLU A 24 -1.39 -2.35 11.20
CA GLU A 24 -2.10 -1.10 10.91
C GLU A 24 -1.20 0.12 11.09
N TYR A 25 -0.28 0.10 12.07
CA TYR A 25 0.69 1.18 12.25
C TYR A 25 1.66 1.25 11.07
N GLY A 26 2.26 0.11 10.70
CA GLY A 26 3.18 0.03 9.56
C GLY A 26 2.51 0.42 8.25
N LEU A 27 1.28 -0.06 8.00
CA LEU A 27 0.50 0.26 6.80
C LEU A 27 0.21 1.76 6.73
N SER A 28 -0.27 2.35 7.83
CA SER A 28 -0.58 3.79 7.91
C SER A 28 0.68 4.64 7.72
N ALA A 29 1.77 4.29 8.41
CA ALA A 29 3.03 5.01 8.33
C ALA A 29 3.62 4.95 6.92
N ALA A 30 3.58 3.79 6.26
CA ALA A 30 4.06 3.63 4.89
C ALA A 30 3.21 4.42 3.89
N LEU A 31 1.88 4.31 3.95
CA LEU A 31 0.98 5.02 3.05
C LEU A 31 1.14 6.55 3.16
N VAL A 32 1.22 7.09 4.38
CA VAL A 32 1.43 8.53 4.60
C VAL A 32 2.82 8.98 4.16
N ARG A 33 3.88 8.25 4.56
CA ARG A 33 5.27 8.63 4.26
C ARG A 33 5.56 8.62 2.76
N TYR A 34 5.01 7.64 2.04
CA TYR A 34 5.27 7.44 0.62
C TYR A 34 4.14 7.93 -0.28
N GLN A 35 3.19 8.69 0.25
CA GLN A 35 2.06 9.25 -0.49
C GLN A 35 2.48 9.92 -1.83
N PRO A 36 3.56 10.73 -1.89
CA PRO A 36 4.00 11.34 -3.16
C PRO A 36 4.46 10.35 -4.23
N PHE A 37 4.82 9.12 -3.84
CA PHE A 37 5.33 8.08 -4.73
C PHE A 37 4.31 6.97 -4.99
N LEU A 38 3.09 7.07 -4.43
CA LEU A 38 2.10 5.99 -4.49
C LEU A 38 1.67 5.64 -5.91
N LYS A 39 1.74 6.58 -6.86
CA LYS A 39 1.45 6.32 -8.27
C LYS A 39 2.39 5.26 -8.86
N ASP A 40 3.70 5.45 -8.70
CA ASP A 40 4.70 4.52 -9.20
C ASP A 40 4.67 3.20 -8.40
N VAL A 41 4.49 3.30 -7.09
CA VAL A 41 4.37 2.14 -6.20
C VAL A 41 3.17 1.29 -6.59
N ALA A 42 2.01 1.88 -6.89
CA ALA A 42 0.80 1.13 -7.27
C ALA A 42 1.00 0.35 -8.58
N VAL A 43 1.68 0.93 -9.57
CA VAL A 43 2.02 0.26 -10.84
C VAL A 43 2.93 -0.94 -10.58
N VAL A 44 4.00 -0.74 -9.82
CA VAL A 44 4.95 -1.80 -9.46
C VAL A 44 4.28 -2.87 -8.60
N TYR A 45 3.46 -2.47 -7.65
CA TYR A 45 2.72 -3.36 -6.77
C TYR A 45 1.77 -4.27 -7.57
N GLN A 46 1.00 -3.71 -8.51
CA GLN A 46 0.12 -4.48 -9.40
C GLN A 46 0.92 -5.48 -10.24
N ALA A 47 2.03 -5.05 -10.84
CA ALA A 47 2.87 -5.92 -11.66
C ALA A 47 3.48 -7.07 -10.84
N LYS A 48 3.85 -6.81 -9.58
CA LYS A 48 4.53 -7.77 -8.71
C LYS A 48 3.59 -8.76 -8.02
N TYR A 49 2.42 -8.30 -7.58
CA TYR A 49 1.49 -9.09 -6.76
C TYR A 49 0.20 -9.51 -7.47
N GLY A 50 0.00 -9.07 -8.72
CA GLY A 50 -1.15 -9.46 -9.53
C GLY A 50 -2.49 -8.88 -9.07
N ARG A 51 -2.47 -7.92 -8.14
CA ARG A 51 -3.67 -7.21 -7.63
C ARG A 51 -3.33 -5.77 -7.28
N SER A 52 -4.33 -4.90 -7.28
CA SER A 52 -4.09 -3.48 -7.07
C SER A 52 -3.79 -3.22 -5.59
N LEU A 53 -2.95 -2.21 -5.32
CA LEU A 53 -2.69 -1.79 -3.93
C LEU A 53 -3.99 -1.41 -3.22
N ARG A 54 -4.89 -0.73 -3.92
CA ARG A 54 -6.22 -0.35 -3.43
C ARG A 54 -7.03 -1.57 -3.00
N ASP A 55 -7.18 -2.56 -3.88
CA ASP A 55 -8.00 -3.75 -3.59
C ASP A 55 -7.36 -4.62 -2.50
N ARG A 56 -6.03 -4.66 -2.47
CA ARG A 56 -5.29 -5.29 -1.38
C ARG A 56 -5.62 -4.62 -0.03
N VAL A 57 -5.54 -3.30 0.06
CA VAL A 57 -5.86 -2.56 1.30
C VAL A 57 -7.34 -2.72 1.66
N TYR A 58 -8.24 -2.69 0.67
CA TYR A 58 -9.67 -2.87 0.88
C TYR A 58 -10.02 -4.23 1.51
N GLY A 59 -9.33 -5.29 1.09
CA GLY A 59 -9.55 -6.65 1.59
C GLY A 59 -8.99 -6.93 2.98
N GLU A 60 -7.95 -6.18 3.39
CA GLU A 60 -7.27 -6.39 4.68
C GLU A 60 -7.81 -5.51 5.81
N THR A 61 -8.47 -4.40 5.47
CA THR A 61 -8.93 -3.42 6.44
C THR A 61 -10.46 -3.31 6.45
N SER A 62 -11.02 -2.73 7.52
CA SER A 62 -12.48 -2.55 7.63
C SER A 62 -12.85 -1.23 8.31
N GLY A 63 -14.15 -0.93 8.33
CA GLY A 63 -14.69 0.27 8.99
C GLY A 63 -14.13 1.58 8.45
N ASP A 64 -14.09 2.60 9.32
CA ASP A 64 -13.62 3.95 8.98
C ASP A 64 -12.12 3.98 8.66
N TYR A 65 -11.34 3.09 9.28
CA TYR A 65 -9.91 2.96 9.00
C TYR A 65 -9.67 2.63 7.52
N ARG A 66 -10.37 1.63 6.98
CA ARG A 66 -10.32 1.32 5.54
C ARG A 66 -10.69 2.53 4.69
N ASN A 67 -11.82 3.17 5.01
CA ASN A 67 -12.33 4.28 4.20
C ASN A 67 -11.31 5.41 4.11
N LEU A 68 -10.61 5.71 5.21
CA LEU A 68 -9.51 6.66 5.25
C LEU A 68 -8.35 6.24 4.35
N LEU A 69 -7.87 5.00 4.45
CA LEU A 69 -6.73 4.53 3.65
C LEU A 69 -7.05 4.51 2.15
N ILE A 70 -8.25 4.07 1.78
CA ILE A 70 -8.69 4.06 0.38
C ILE A 70 -8.76 5.49 -0.17
N THR A 71 -9.30 6.43 0.62
CA THR A 71 -9.33 7.85 0.23
C THR A 71 -7.91 8.40 0.00
N LEU A 72 -6.96 8.07 0.86
CA LEU A 72 -5.56 8.49 0.71
C LEU A 72 -4.94 7.92 -0.58
N ILE A 73 -5.18 6.64 -0.87
CA ILE A 73 -4.69 6.00 -2.09
C ILE A 73 -5.32 6.64 -3.32
N GLU A 74 -6.65 6.78 -3.37
CA GLU A 74 -7.35 7.38 -4.50
C GLU A 74 -6.92 8.83 -4.73
N THR A 75 -6.71 9.61 -3.67
CA THR A 75 -6.21 11.00 -3.75
C THR A 75 -4.80 11.06 -4.31
N ALA A 76 -3.95 10.06 -4.02
CA ALA A 76 -2.58 10.01 -4.54
C ALA A 76 -2.50 9.49 -5.99
N LEU A 77 -3.55 8.84 -6.49
CA LEU A 77 -3.62 8.31 -7.85
C LEU A 77 -4.32 9.23 -8.85
N ALA A 78 -5.10 10.20 -8.35
CA ALA A 78 -5.67 11.29 -9.15
C ALA A 78 -4.57 12.20 -9.72
#